data_AF-A0A170WKS1-F1
#
_entry.id   AF-A0A170WKS1-F1
#
_cell.length_a   1.000
_cell.length_b   1.000
_cell.length_c   1.000
_cell.angle_alpha   90.00
_cell.angle_beta   90.00
_cell.angle_gamma   90.00
#
_symmetry.space_group_name_H-M   'P 1'
#
loop_
_entity.id
_entity.type
_entity.pdbx_description
1 polymer ?
#
loop_
_entity_poly.entity_id
_entity_poly.type
_entity_poly.pdbx_seq_one_letter_code
_entity_poly.pdbx_strand_id
1 'polypeptide(L)'
;LLYNNCVPATFQNPLLNLCVHNNSLLRAALSTLNNNMGSTINPEYLSKLTEMTRLCVSVHWHRVESSPGFPVLEFLSSLFQFTFQQPTLEGFYMTLDIWNSLLDYLQLKDTGHIAKYEEVLVTLVHALLKKLQGHRDLDNEMLDNDEETERQKFLRQC
;
A
#
# COMPACT_ATOMS: atom_id res chain seq x y z
N LEU A 1 -10.78 -8.35 27.44
CA LEU A 1 -9.94 -7.13 27.57
C LEU A 1 -8.53 -7.39 28.13
N LEU A 2 -7.96 -8.62 28.03
CA LEU A 2 -6.71 -8.97 28.73
C LEU A 2 -5.67 -9.74 27.89
N TYR A 3 -5.70 -9.64 26.56
CA TYR A 3 -4.71 -10.32 25.70
C TYR A 3 -3.68 -9.39 25.03
N ASN A 4 -3.77 -8.07 25.21
CA ASN A 4 -3.02 -7.15 24.35
C ASN A 4 -1.57 -6.81 24.76
N ASN A 5 -1.06 -7.19 25.94
CA ASN A 5 0.20 -6.60 26.43
C ASN A 5 1.24 -7.58 27.02
N CYS A 6 1.34 -8.82 26.51
CA CYS A 6 2.39 -9.76 26.94
C CYS A 6 3.42 -10.06 25.84
N VAL A 7 3.70 -9.12 24.94
CA VAL A 7 4.84 -9.27 24.01
C VAL A 7 6.10 -8.81 24.75
N PRO A 8 7.08 -9.69 24.98
CA PRO A 8 8.30 -9.32 25.69
C PRO A 8 8.98 -8.12 25.03
N ALA A 9 9.53 -7.19 25.83
CA ALA A 9 10.28 -6.05 25.31
C ALA A 9 11.43 -6.48 24.38
N THR A 10 11.98 -7.68 24.60
CA THR A 10 12.99 -8.31 23.73
C THR A 10 12.50 -8.54 22.29
N PHE A 11 11.19 -8.62 22.06
CA PHE A 11 10.59 -8.83 20.74
C PHE A 11 10.43 -7.52 19.94
N GLN A 12 10.59 -6.35 20.57
CA GLN A 12 10.45 -5.06 19.89
C GLN A 12 11.49 -4.87 18.78
N ASN A 13 12.76 -5.21 19.03
CA ASN A 13 13.83 -5.07 18.03
C ASN A 13 13.67 -6.05 16.84
N PRO A 14 13.42 -7.36 17.06
CA PRO A 14 13.10 -8.27 15.96
C PRO A 14 11.90 -7.83 15.13
N LEU A 15 10.84 -7.33 15.77
CA LEU A 15 9.64 -6.83 15.07
C LEU A 15 9.96 -5.60 14.21
N LEU A 16 10.73 -4.65 14.76
CA LEU A 16 11.17 -3.47 14.02
C LEU A 16 11.98 -3.89 12.79
N ASN A 17 12.98 -4.76 12.98
CA ASN A 17 13.80 -5.28 11.88
C ASN A 17 12.96 -5.97 10.82
N LEU A 18 11.93 -6.71 11.22
CA LEU A 18 11.01 -7.38 10.31
C LEU A 18 10.24 -6.36 9.44
N CYS A 19 9.70 -5.28 10.02
CA CYS A 19 8.98 -4.28 9.25
C CYS A 19 9.92 -3.40 8.39
N VAL A 20 11.15 -3.13 8.85
CA VAL A 20 12.18 -2.48 8.02
C VAL A 20 12.58 -3.38 6.84
N HIS A 21 12.73 -4.68 7.06
CA HIS A 21 13.03 -5.64 6.01
C HIS A 21 11.86 -5.77 5.03
N ASN A 22 10.62 -5.82 5.53
CA ASN A 22 9.41 -5.77 4.71
C ASN A 22 9.43 -4.56 3.76
N ASN A 23 9.77 -3.37 4.26
CA ASN A 23 9.87 -2.17 3.43
C ASN A 23 10.93 -2.30 2.32
N SER A 24 12.04 -2.98 2.62
CA SER A 24 13.11 -3.22 1.65
C SER A 24 12.66 -4.20 0.56
N LEU A 25 11.91 -5.25 0.92
CA LEU A 25 11.29 -6.17 -0.04
C LEU A 25 10.22 -5.48 -0.90
N LEU A 26 9.45 -4.58 -0.31
CA LEU A 26 8.44 -3.78 -1.00
C LEU A 26 9.08 -2.85 -2.03
N ARG A 27 10.18 -2.17 -1.68
CA ARG A 27 10.98 -1.39 -2.65
C ARG A 27 11.63 -2.24 -3.74
N ALA A 28 12.08 -3.45 -3.42
CA ALA A 28 12.62 -4.37 -4.41
C ALA A 28 11.53 -4.81 -5.42
N ALA A 29 10.33 -5.15 -4.93
CA ALA A 29 9.19 -5.48 -5.78
C ALA A 29 8.80 -4.29 -6.68
N LEU A 30 8.73 -3.07 -6.12
CA LEU A 30 8.48 -1.83 -6.85
C LEU A 30 9.48 -1.60 -7.98
N SER A 31 10.77 -1.84 -7.73
CA SER A 31 11.80 -1.73 -8.77
C SER A 31 11.50 -2.66 -9.94
N THR A 32 11.08 -3.90 -9.68
CA THR A 32 10.72 -4.85 -10.74
C THR A 32 9.42 -4.47 -11.46
N LEU A 33 8.41 -3.99 -10.72
CA LEU A 33 7.14 -3.52 -11.30
C LEU A 33 7.34 -2.32 -12.23
N ASN A 34 8.14 -1.33 -11.80
CA ASN A 34 8.46 -0.13 -12.58
C ASN A 34 9.21 -0.41 -13.89
N ASN A 35 10.04 -1.45 -13.92
CA ASN A 35 10.83 -1.80 -15.09
C ASN A 35 10.04 -2.61 -16.15
N ASN A 36 8.69 -2.61 -16.08
CA ASN A 36 7.80 -3.42 -16.91
C ASN A 36 8.10 -4.94 -16.86
N MET A 37 8.86 -5.38 -15.86
CA MET A 37 9.15 -6.79 -15.58
C MET A 37 8.16 -7.36 -14.54
N GLY A 38 7.01 -6.71 -14.33
CA GLY A 38 6.01 -7.13 -13.36
C GLY A 38 5.51 -8.57 -13.59
N SER A 39 5.43 -9.02 -14.85
CA SER A 39 5.08 -10.41 -15.20
C SER A 39 6.08 -11.46 -14.74
N THR A 40 7.29 -11.04 -14.36
CA THR A 40 8.35 -11.94 -13.85
C THR A 40 8.26 -12.17 -12.35
N ILE A 41 7.50 -11.33 -11.64
CA ILE A 41 7.30 -11.49 -10.20
C ILE A 41 6.27 -12.59 -9.99
N ASN A 42 6.63 -13.58 -9.16
CA ASN A 42 5.69 -14.62 -8.77
C ASN A 42 4.48 -13.99 -8.03
N PRO A 43 3.23 -14.21 -8.49
CA PRO A 43 2.03 -13.71 -7.81
C PRO A 43 1.93 -14.12 -6.33
N GLU A 44 2.38 -15.32 -5.99
CA GLU A 44 2.40 -15.82 -4.61
C GLU A 44 3.36 -15.01 -3.72
N TYR A 45 4.48 -14.54 -4.29
CA TYR A 45 5.41 -13.65 -3.58
C TYR A 45 4.76 -12.30 -3.29
N LEU A 46 4.07 -11.70 -4.27
CA LEU A 46 3.35 -10.44 -4.07
C LEU A 46 2.24 -10.57 -3.02
N SER A 47 1.50 -11.67 -3.05
CA SER A 47 0.47 -11.97 -2.04
C SER A 47 1.07 -12.04 -0.63
N LYS A 48 2.16 -12.80 -0.45
CA LYS A 48 2.86 -12.91 0.85
C LYS A 48 3.45 -11.58 1.32
N LEU A 49 4.01 -10.79 0.40
CA LEU A 49 4.54 -9.46 0.70
C LEU A 49 3.44 -8.48 1.13
N THR A 50 2.29 -8.54 0.44
CA THR A 50 1.10 -7.75 0.80
C THR A 50 0.61 -8.13 2.19
N GLU A 51 0.53 -9.42 2.49
CA GLU A 51 0.12 -9.91 3.82
C GLU A 51 1.11 -9.50 4.92
N MET A 52 2.41 -9.59 4.67
CA MET A 52 3.43 -9.13 5.62
C MET A 52 3.32 -7.62 5.88
N THR A 53 3.07 -6.84 4.82
CA THR A 53 2.83 -5.39 4.92
C THR A 53 1.56 -5.09 5.72
N ARG A 54 0.48 -5.85 5.49
CA ARG A 54 -0.77 -5.76 6.25
C ARG A 54 -0.53 -6.02 7.73
N LEU A 55 0.25 -7.03 8.10
CA LEU A 55 0.57 -7.31 9.51
C LEU A 55 1.36 -6.18 10.18
N CYS A 56 2.33 -5.58 9.47
CA CYS A 56 3.07 -4.42 9.99
C CYS A 56 2.15 -3.24 10.31
N VAL A 57 1.15 -2.97 9.48
CA VAL A 57 0.22 -1.83 9.65
C VAL A 57 -0.94 -2.16 10.59
N SER A 58 -1.66 -3.26 10.35
CA SER A 58 -2.88 -3.58 11.11
C SER A 58 -2.62 -4.05 12.55
N VAL A 59 -1.48 -4.71 12.81
CA VAL A 59 -1.18 -5.29 14.14
C VAL A 59 -0.10 -4.51 14.88
N HIS A 60 0.93 -4.08 14.16
CA HIS A 60 2.18 -3.64 14.77
C HIS A 60 2.47 -2.15 14.67
N TRP A 61 1.63 -1.38 13.96
CA TRP A 61 1.90 0.02 13.63
C TRP A 61 2.24 0.89 14.84
N HIS A 62 1.42 0.81 15.91
CA HIS A 62 1.64 1.56 17.14
C HIS A 62 3.04 1.36 17.76
N ARG A 63 3.65 0.19 17.56
CA ARG A 63 4.99 -0.13 18.09
C ARG A 63 6.08 0.38 17.16
N VAL A 64 5.94 0.11 15.87
CA VAL A 64 6.97 0.48 14.89
C VAL A 64 7.03 1.98 14.69
N GLU A 65 5.89 2.68 14.64
CA GLU A 65 5.82 4.14 14.50
C GLU A 65 6.52 4.85 15.67
N SER A 66 6.34 4.36 16.89
CA SER A 66 6.96 4.94 18.09
C SER A 66 8.48 4.70 18.17
N SER A 67 9.02 3.83 17.32
CA SER A 67 10.43 3.48 17.34
C SER A 67 11.26 4.49 16.54
N PRO A 68 12.31 5.11 17.14
CA PRO A 68 13.17 6.06 16.43
C PRO A 68 13.88 5.49 15.20
N GLY A 69 14.02 4.16 15.11
CA GLY A 69 14.67 3.48 14.00
C GLY A 69 13.75 3.13 12.83
N PHE A 70 12.45 3.40 12.93
CA PHE A 70 11.50 3.07 11.86
C PHE A 70 11.28 4.27 10.93
N PRO A 71 11.59 4.16 9.63
CA PRO A 71 11.40 5.26 8.69
C PRO A 71 9.93 5.32 8.22
N VAL A 72 9.06 5.89 9.06
CA VAL A 72 7.60 5.95 8.85
C VAL A 72 7.24 6.51 7.46
N LEU A 73 7.76 7.68 7.10
CA LEU A 73 7.42 8.33 5.83
C LEU A 73 7.92 7.55 4.62
N GLU A 74 9.12 6.95 4.70
CA GLU A 74 9.65 6.11 3.61
C GLU A 74 8.82 4.84 3.43
N PHE A 75 8.36 4.24 4.53
CA PHE A 75 7.46 3.10 4.49
C PHE A 75 6.15 3.46 3.80
N LEU A 76 5.52 4.58 4.19
CA LEU A 76 4.24 5.00 3.61
C LEU A 76 4.38 5.42 2.14
N SER A 77 5.49 6.05 1.76
CA SER A 77 5.80 6.34 0.35
C SER A 77 5.93 5.06 -0.48
N SER A 78 6.61 4.06 0.07
CA SER A 78 6.75 2.76 -0.58
C SER A 78 5.39 2.06 -0.69
N LEU A 79 4.59 2.02 0.38
CA LEU A 79 3.23 1.49 0.37
C LEU A 79 2.33 2.20 -0.66
N PHE A 80 2.44 3.53 -0.77
CA PHE A 80 1.70 4.31 -1.76
C PHE A 80 2.06 3.88 -3.18
N GLN A 81 3.35 3.85 -3.52
CA GLN A 81 3.80 3.38 -4.83
C GLN A 81 3.32 1.95 -5.08
N PHE A 82 3.41 1.08 -4.07
CA PHE A 82 3.06 -0.33 -4.20
C PHE A 82 1.57 -0.52 -4.44
N THR A 83 0.74 0.31 -3.81
CA THR A 83 -0.71 0.37 -4.04
C THR A 83 -1.00 0.64 -5.51
N PHE A 84 -0.43 1.71 -6.08
CA PHE A 84 -0.73 2.11 -7.46
C PHE A 84 0.01 1.31 -8.54
N GLN A 85 0.95 0.45 -8.16
CA GLN A 85 1.67 -0.47 -9.05
C GLN A 85 1.20 -1.92 -8.96
N GLN A 86 0.13 -2.19 -8.20
CA GLN A 86 -0.44 -3.53 -8.15
C GLN A 86 -0.81 -4.00 -9.56
N PRO A 87 -0.40 -5.22 -9.96
CA PRO A 87 -0.66 -5.75 -11.29
C PRO A 87 -2.11 -6.22 -11.48
N THR A 88 -2.87 -6.33 -10.39
CA THR A 88 -4.26 -6.79 -10.41
C THR A 88 -5.14 -5.90 -9.53
N LEU A 89 -6.42 -5.79 -9.89
CA LEU A 89 -7.43 -5.12 -9.08
C LEU A 89 -7.58 -5.74 -7.68
N GLU A 90 -7.48 -7.06 -7.56
CA GLU A 90 -7.51 -7.75 -6.26
C GLU A 90 -6.35 -7.28 -5.37
N GLY A 91 -5.13 -7.26 -5.89
CA GLY A 91 -3.96 -6.75 -5.16
C GLY A 91 -4.12 -5.29 -4.77
N PHE A 92 -4.68 -4.47 -5.68
CA PHE A 92 -5.00 -3.07 -5.39
C PHE A 92 -5.96 -2.95 -4.20
N TYR A 93 -7.08 -3.68 -4.18
CA TYR A 93 -8.00 -3.67 -3.05
C TYR A 93 -7.38 -4.18 -1.75
N MET A 94 -6.59 -5.25 -1.81
CA MET A 94 -5.85 -5.73 -0.63
C MET A 94 -4.93 -4.66 -0.06
N THR A 95 -4.26 -3.86 -0.90
CA THR A 95 -3.45 -2.74 -0.43
C THR A 95 -4.28 -1.57 0.12
N LEU A 96 -5.49 -1.32 -0.38
CA LEU A 96 -6.40 -0.34 0.21
C LEU A 96 -6.90 -0.76 1.59
N ASP A 97 -7.07 -2.05 1.85
CA ASP A 97 -7.40 -2.54 3.20
C ASP A 97 -6.28 -2.29 4.22
N ILE A 98 -5.02 -2.25 3.75
CA ILE A 98 -3.88 -1.83 4.58
C ILE A 98 -4.01 -0.34 4.93
N TRP A 99 -4.38 0.51 3.97
CA TRP A 99 -4.64 1.93 4.23
C TRP A 99 -5.82 2.14 5.18
N ASN A 100 -6.91 1.37 5.03
CA ASN A 100 -8.03 1.40 5.97
C ASN A 100 -7.56 1.07 7.40
N SER A 101 -6.70 0.06 7.56
CA SER A 101 -6.13 -0.27 8.87
C SER A 101 -5.31 0.87 9.47
N LEU A 102 -4.57 1.63 8.65
CA LEU A 102 -3.86 2.83 9.10
C LEU A 102 -4.82 3.94 9.51
N LEU A 103 -5.87 4.19 8.72
CA LEU A 103 -6.90 5.18 9.05
C LEU A 103 -7.63 4.81 10.35
N ASP A 104 -7.91 3.52 10.56
CA ASP A 104 -8.50 3.01 11.78
C ASP A 104 -7.62 3.22 13.02
N TYR A 105 -6.30 3.19 12.84
CA TYR A 105 -5.36 3.56 13.89
C TYR A 105 -5.36 5.08 14.14
N LEU A 106 -5.35 5.88 13.08
CA LEU A 106 -5.24 7.35 13.17
C LEU A 106 -6.50 8.02 13.71
N GLN A 107 -7.70 7.48 13.46
CA GLN A 107 -8.96 8.02 14.01
C GLN A 107 -8.99 8.02 15.55
N LEU A 108 -8.13 7.22 16.19
CA LEU A 108 -7.99 7.15 17.65
C LEU A 108 -6.96 8.15 18.21
N LYS A 109 -6.35 8.98 17.37
CA LYS A 109 -5.26 9.91 17.72
C LYS A 109 -5.71 11.36 17.70
N ASP A 110 -4.95 12.21 18.38
CA ASP A 110 -5.17 13.65 18.35
C ASP A 110 -4.74 14.26 17.00
N THR A 111 -5.22 15.47 16.74
CA THR A 111 -4.97 16.20 15.49
C THR A 111 -3.48 16.50 15.27
N GLY A 112 -2.69 16.72 16.33
CA GLY A 112 -1.26 16.95 16.22
C GLY A 112 -0.50 15.72 15.77
N HIS A 113 -0.93 14.53 16.22
CA HIS A 113 -0.39 13.27 15.74
C HIS A 113 -0.79 12.97 14.29
N ILE A 114 -2.05 13.22 13.93
CA ILE A 114 -2.57 13.02 12.56
C ILE A 114 -1.87 13.94 11.55
N ALA A 115 -1.53 15.18 11.93
CA ALA A 115 -0.86 16.14 11.05
C ALA A 115 0.46 15.61 10.46
N LYS A 116 1.14 14.67 11.14
CA LYS A 116 2.35 14.01 10.62
C LYS A 116 2.12 13.17 9.36
N TYR A 117 0.86 12.83 9.07
CA TYR A 117 0.43 11.97 7.97
C TYR A 117 -0.29 12.74 6.86
N GLU A 118 -0.53 14.04 7.07
CA GLU A 118 -1.39 14.84 6.19
C GLU A 118 -0.94 14.76 4.72
N GLU A 119 0.33 15.00 4.45
CA GLU A 119 0.88 15.00 3.08
C GLU A 119 0.62 13.68 2.35
N VAL A 120 0.90 12.55 3.00
CA VAL A 120 0.74 11.23 2.36
C VAL A 120 -0.73 10.87 2.19
N LEU A 121 -1.60 11.22 3.15
CA LEU A 121 -3.03 10.95 3.05
C LEU A 121 -3.71 11.81 1.97
N VAL A 122 -3.34 13.09 1.88
CA VAL A 122 -3.81 14.00 0.82
C VAL A 122 -3.34 13.47 -0.55
N THR A 123 -2.09 13.03 -0.65
CA THR A 123 -1.54 12.43 -1.88
C THR A 123 -2.29 11.15 -2.27
N LEU A 124 -2.59 10.28 -1.29
CA LEU A 124 -3.40 9.07 -1.50
C LEU A 124 -4.77 9.40 -2.06
N VAL A 125 -5.50 10.34 -1.45
CA VAL A 125 -6.84 10.75 -1.89
C VAL A 125 -6.79 11.34 -3.30
N HIS A 126 -5.84 12.21 -3.62
CA HIS A 126 -5.69 12.76 -4.96
C HIS A 126 -5.42 11.67 -6.01
N ALA A 127 -4.53 10.71 -5.70
CA ALA A 127 -4.22 9.61 -6.61
C ALA A 127 -5.42 8.66 -6.80
N LEU A 128 -6.19 8.39 -5.74
CA LEU A 128 -7.43 7.63 -5.81
C LEU A 128 -8.48 8.33 -6.68
N LEU A 129 -8.70 9.62 -6.47
CA LEU A 129 -9.62 10.42 -7.28
C LEU A 129 -9.19 10.44 -8.74
N LYS A 130 -7.90 10.62 -9.02
CA LYS A 130 -7.36 10.55 -10.38
C LYS A 130 -7.60 9.19 -11.02
N LYS A 131 -7.37 8.09 -10.29
CA LYS A 131 -7.63 6.73 -10.78
C LYS A 131 -9.13 6.52 -11.07
N LEU A 132 -10.01 6.97 -10.17
CA LEU A 132 -11.47 6.89 -10.33
C LEU A 132 -11.99 7.76 -11.49
N GLN A 133 -11.46 8.97 -11.65
CA GLN A 133 -11.82 9.90 -12.72
C GLN A 133 -11.29 9.44 -14.08
N GLY A 134 -10.12 8.80 -14.12
CA GLY A 134 -9.58 8.19 -15.33
C GLY A 134 -10.56 7.23 -16.01
N HIS A 135 -11.46 6.57 -15.27
CA HIS A 135 -12.52 5.75 -15.88
C HIS A 135 -13.62 6.55 -16.60
N ARG A 136 -13.82 7.83 -16.25
CA ARG A 136 -14.94 8.66 -16.74
C ARG A 136 -14.61 9.41 -18.02
N ASP A 137 -13.34 9.73 -18.23
CA ASP A 137 -12.87 10.51 -19.38
C ASP A 137 -12.42 9.63 -20.56
N LEU A 138 -12.45 8.29 -20.40
CA LEU A 138 -12.12 7.36 -21.47
C LEU A 138 -13.26 7.25 -22.47
N ASP A 139 -12.91 7.38 -23.74
CA ASP A 139 -13.84 7.20 -24.83
C ASP A 139 -14.41 5.76 -24.80
N ASN A 140 -15.73 5.66 -24.89
CA ASN A 140 -16.48 4.40 -24.91
C ASN A 140 -17.28 4.25 -26.21
N GLU A 141 -17.04 5.11 -27.20
CA GLU A 141 -17.75 5.13 -28.48
C GLU A 141 -16.79 4.86 -29.64
N MET A 142 -15.58 5.44 -29.64
CA MET A 142 -14.62 5.20 -30.72
C MET A 142 -13.83 3.90 -30.48
N LEU A 143 -13.89 3.01 -31.48
CA LEU A 143 -13.09 1.80 -31.54
C LEU A 143 -11.74 2.11 -32.18
N ASP A 144 -10.67 1.56 -31.63
CA ASP A 144 -9.36 1.60 -32.26
C ASP A 144 -9.13 0.42 -33.22
N ASN A 145 -7.89 0.28 -33.70
CA ASN A 145 -7.51 -0.76 -34.67
C ASN A 145 -7.67 -2.20 -34.16
N ASP A 146 -7.80 -2.40 -32.85
CA ASP A 146 -8.03 -3.71 -32.23
C ASP A 146 -9.52 -3.96 -31.94
N GLU A 147 -10.43 -3.13 -32.48
CA GLU A 147 -11.88 -3.14 -32.22
C GLU A 147 -12.24 -2.99 -30.72
N GLU A 148 -11.40 -2.27 -29.97
CA GLU A 148 -11.64 -1.95 -28.57
C GLU A 148 -11.75 -0.43 -28.37
N THR A 149 -12.61 -0.02 -27.45
CA THR A 149 -12.66 1.36 -26.95
C THR A 149 -11.53 1.60 -25.96
N GLU A 150 -11.13 2.86 -25.76
CA GLU A 150 -10.16 3.24 -24.73
C GLU A 150 -10.59 2.74 -23.35
N ARG A 151 -11.91 2.78 -23.06
CA ARG A 151 -12.49 2.24 -21.84
C ARG A 151 -12.33 0.72 -21.74
N GLN A 152 -12.56 -0.03 -22.81
CA GLN A 152 -12.36 -1.49 -22.83
C GLN A 152 -10.90 -1.87 -22.61
N LYS A 153 -9.95 -1.18 -23.26
CA LYS A 153 -8.51 -1.39 -23.04
C LYS A 153 -8.10 -1.14 -21.59
N PHE A 154 -8.61 -0.08 -21.00
CA PHE A 154 -8.36 0.22 -19.59
C PHE A 154 -8.96 -0.81 -18.64
N LEU A 155 -10.18 -1.29 -18.91
CA LEU A 155 -10.84 -2.33 -18.10
C LEU A 155 -10.10 -3.68 -18.15
N ARG A 156 -9.35 -3.98 -19.22
CA ARG A 156 -8.51 -5.20 -19.29
C ARG A 156 -7.22 -5.08 -18.48
N GLN A 157 -6.78 -3.86 -18.18
CA GLN A 157 -5.55 -3.57 -17.44
C GLN A 157 -5.79 -3.30 -15.94
N CYS A 158 -7.05 -3.21 -15.52
CA CYS A 158 -7.47 -3.13 -14.12
C CYS A 158 -7.75 -4.55 -13.60
#